data_AF-A0A0B4EPS7-F1
#
_entry.id   AF-A0A0B4EPS7-F1
#
_cell.length_a   1.000
_cell.length_b   1.000
_cell.length_c   1.000
_cell.angle_alpha   90.00
_cell.angle_beta   90.00
_cell.angle_gamma   90.00
#
_symmetry.space_group_name_H-M   'P 1'
#
loop_
_entity.id
_entity.type
_entity.pdbx_description
1 polymer ?
#
loop_
_entity_poly.entity_id
_entity_poly.type
_entity_poly.pdbx_seq_one_letter_code
_entity_poly.pdbx_strand_id
1 'polypeptide(L)'
;MLEIIFNAILKQEFPNSNINTILSIAGQSEEIKFLQSCYSFSSLSLVEASEKMLELVKESCQNVRNFKHIHYYCQTFEEYETTTQYDLCICLLVLQFVEDPVFFLKKVYHSLLPHGTFLLSIFSNVQLEYWKEFALSRGANPEQVEKTFSQQETVMKVLSPTMIENLLQEIGFTKITKVCQILSTTLWLIKNKKP
;
A
#
# COMPACT_ATOMS: atom_id res chain seq x y z
N MET A 1 -3.93 0.50 -13.75
CA MET A 1 -4.99 -0.52 -13.53
C MET A 1 -5.25 -0.74 -12.04
N LEU A 2 -4.22 -1.03 -11.23
CA LEU A 2 -4.35 -1.10 -9.77
C LEU A 2 -4.97 0.15 -9.15
N GLU A 3 -4.55 1.34 -9.59
CA GLU A 3 -5.12 2.62 -9.16
C GLU A 3 -6.65 2.71 -9.39
N ILE A 4 -7.15 2.26 -10.54
CA ILE A 4 -8.59 2.26 -10.85
C ILE A 4 -9.35 1.38 -9.86
N ILE A 5 -8.81 0.18 -9.58
CA ILE A 5 -9.42 -0.77 -8.65
C ILE A 5 -9.36 -0.22 -7.22
N PHE A 6 -8.21 0.31 -6.81
CA PHE A 6 -8.02 0.98 -5.53
C PHE A 6 -9.04 2.12 -5.32
N ASN A 7 -9.18 3.00 -6.32
CA ASN A 7 -10.13 4.11 -6.30
C ASN A 7 -11.58 3.62 -6.20
N ALA A 8 -11.92 2.52 -6.88
CA ALA A 8 -13.25 1.92 -6.81
C ALA A 8 -13.54 1.31 -5.43
N ILE A 9 -12.57 0.59 -4.84
CA ILE A 9 -12.68 0.03 -3.49
C ILE A 9 -12.91 1.15 -2.47
N LEU A 10 -12.11 2.21 -2.50
CA LEU A 10 -12.27 3.32 -1.57
C LEU A 10 -13.66 3.96 -1.67
N LYS A 11 -14.21 4.12 -2.88
CA LYS A 11 -15.56 4.67 -3.07
C LYS A 11 -16.64 3.75 -2.50
N GLN A 12 -16.46 2.44 -2.62
CA GLN A 12 -17.37 1.46 -2.05
C GLN A 12 -17.29 1.42 -0.52
N GLU A 13 -16.09 1.48 0.04
CA GLU A 13 -15.86 1.35 1.49
C GLU A 13 -16.14 2.63 2.26
N PHE A 14 -15.99 3.79 1.62
CA PHE A 14 -16.19 5.11 2.21
C PHE A 14 -17.15 5.95 1.34
N PRO A 15 -18.42 5.53 1.18
CA PRO A 15 -19.36 6.16 0.25
C PRO A 15 -19.74 7.60 0.63
N ASN A 16 -19.60 7.95 1.92
CA ASN A 16 -19.92 9.28 2.45
C ASN A 16 -18.71 10.23 2.41
N SER A 17 -17.60 9.84 1.76
CA SER A 17 -16.40 10.68 1.58
C SER A 17 -15.72 11.18 2.87
N ASN A 18 -16.04 10.62 4.03
CA ASN A 18 -15.46 11.01 5.32
C ASN A 18 -14.51 9.91 5.80
N ILE A 19 -13.22 10.26 5.93
CA ILE A 19 -12.19 9.42 6.54
C ILE A 19 -11.45 10.35 7.49
N ASN A 20 -11.40 10.11 8.79
CA ASN A 20 -10.82 11.09 9.70
C ASN A 20 -9.28 11.04 9.66
N THR A 21 -8.70 9.84 9.85
CA THR A 21 -7.24 9.64 9.92
C THR A 21 -6.76 8.60 8.90
N ILE A 22 -5.76 8.97 8.11
CA ILE A 22 -5.16 8.12 7.06
C ILE A 22 -3.68 7.88 7.36
N LEU A 23 -3.25 6.63 7.21
CA LEU A 23 -1.85 6.24 7.17
C LEU A 23 -1.51 5.74 5.76
N SER A 24 -0.70 6.48 5.03
CA SER A 24 -0.20 6.09 3.72
C SER A 24 1.28 5.70 3.86
N ILE A 25 1.58 4.42 3.62
CA ILE A 25 2.93 3.87 3.73
C ILE A 25 3.52 3.78 2.32
N ALA A 26 4.64 4.48 2.10
CA ALA A 26 5.26 4.72 0.80
C ALA A 26 4.29 5.29 -0.25
N GLY A 27 3.41 6.19 0.20
CA GLY A 27 2.38 6.81 -0.63
C GLY A 27 2.95 7.61 -1.80
N GLN A 28 2.28 7.54 -2.95
CA GLN A 28 2.67 8.29 -4.15
C GLN A 28 1.71 9.44 -4.47
N SER A 29 2.17 10.38 -5.29
CA SER A 29 1.44 11.61 -5.63
C SER A 29 0.00 11.36 -6.09
N GLU A 30 -0.23 10.39 -6.98
CA GLU A 30 -1.55 10.13 -7.55
C GLU A 30 -2.53 9.56 -6.51
N GLU A 31 -2.05 8.71 -5.60
CA GLU A 31 -2.84 8.22 -4.46
C GLU A 31 -3.29 9.40 -3.58
N ILE A 32 -2.35 10.28 -3.21
CA ILE A 32 -2.61 11.41 -2.32
C ILE A 32 -3.57 12.42 -2.98
N LYS A 33 -3.35 12.76 -4.26
CA LYS A 33 -4.25 13.63 -5.03
C LYS A 33 -5.64 13.04 -5.14
N PHE A 34 -5.76 11.73 -5.39
CA PHE A 34 -7.06 11.06 -5.45
C PHE A 34 -7.78 11.19 -4.11
N LEU A 35 -7.11 10.87 -3.00
CA LEU A 35 -7.69 11.00 -1.65
C LEU A 35 -8.17 12.42 -1.38
N GLN A 36 -7.37 13.44 -1.71
CA GLN A 36 -7.74 14.86 -1.54
C GLN A 36 -8.91 15.29 -2.43
N SER A 37 -9.05 14.70 -3.61
CA SER A 37 -10.13 15.03 -4.55
C SER A 37 -11.48 14.44 -4.14
N CYS A 38 -11.47 13.27 -3.49
CA CYS A 38 -12.67 12.48 -3.23
C CYS A 38 -13.10 12.47 -1.76
N TYR A 39 -12.19 12.77 -0.82
CA TYR A 39 -12.40 12.60 0.61
C TYR A 39 -12.01 13.84 1.41
N SER A 40 -12.76 14.09 2.47
CA SER A 40 -12.34 14.99 3.54
C SER A 40 -11.70 14.17 4.65
N PHE A 41 -10.52 14.61 5.11
CA PHE A 41 -9.79 14.01 6.22
C PHE A 41 -9.15 15.07 7.11
N SER A 42 -9.01 14.78 8.40
CA SER A 42 -8.42 15.70 9.37
C SER A 42 -6.90 15.53 9.48
N SER A 43 -6.39 14.33 9.20
CA SER A 43 -4.96 14.04 9.19
C SER A 43 -4.63 12.88 8.25
N LEU A 44 -3.52 13.03 7.51
CA LEU A 44 -2.89 11.99 6.72
C LEU A 44 -1.40 11.94 7.09
N SER A 45 -0.95 10.81 7.63
CA SER A 45 0.46 10.51 7.85
C SER A 45 1.01 9.79 6.63
N LEU A 46 1.94 10.41 5.91
CA LEU A 46 2.67 9.80 4.81
C LEU A 46 4.07 9.43 5.29
N VAL A 47 4.35 8.13 5.36
CA VAL A 47 5.63 7.58 5.81
C VAL A 47 6.37 7.00 4.61
N GLU A 48 7.55 7.51 4.31
CA GLU A 48 8.36 7.12 3.16
C GLU A 48 9.84 7.15 3.54
N ALA A 49 10.60 6.10 3.22
CA ALA A 49 12.01 6.00 3.58
C ALA A 49 12.91 6.83 2.63
N SER A 50 12.48 7.04 1.38
CA SER A 50 13.22 7.81 0.39
C SER A 50 12.87 9.29 0.46
N GLU A 51 13.82 10.09 0.94
CA GLU A 51 13.72 11.57 0.97
C GLU A 51 13.34 12.14 -0.40
N LYS A 52 14.00 11.66 -1.46
CA LYS A 52 13.72 12.07 -2.84
C LYS A 52 12.28 11.78 -3.26
N MET A 53 11.74 10.60 -2.94
CA MET A 53 10.34 10.27 -3.26
C MET A 53 9.39 11.15 -2.47
N LEU A 54 9.69 11.39 -1.20
CA LEU A 54 8.89 12.24 -0.33
C LEU A 54 8.85 13.69 -0.84
N GLU A 55 9.97 14.23 -1.31
CA GLU A 55 10.04 15.55 -1.97
C GLU A 55 9.17 15.61 -3.22
N LEU A 56 9.27 14.62 -4.11
CA LEU A 56 8.44 14.54 -5.31
C LEU A 56 6.94 14.56 -4.96
N VAL A 57 6.53 13.83 -3.91
CA VAL A 57 5.14 13.84 -3.46
C VAL A 57 4.74 15.20 -2.92
N LYS A 58 5.57 15.82 -2.07
CA LYS A 58 5.32 17.17 -1.53
C LYS A 58 5.14 18.21 -2.64
N GLU A 59 6.05 18.24 -3.61
CA GLU A 59 6.01 19.17 -4.75
C GLU A 59 4.76 18.97 -5.61
N SER A 60 4.41 17.71 -5.89
CA SER A 60 3.24 17.34 -6.68
C SER A 60 1.91 17.65 -5.96
N CYS A 61 1.93 17.64 -4.63
CA CYS A 61 0.75 17.87 -3.78
C CYS A 61 0.70 19.28 -3.14
N GLN A 62 1.58 20.21 -3.50
CA GLN A 62 1.62 21.53 -2.84
C GLN A 62 0.38 22.42 -3.09
N ASN A 63 -0.31 22.22 -4.22
CA ASN A 63 -1.41 23.08 -4.67
C ASN A 63 -2.82 22.47 -4.49
N VAL A 64 -2.93 21.39 -3.71
CA VAL A 64 -4.18 20.64 -3.56
C VAL A 64 -4.87 20.91 -2.23
N ARG A 65 -6.19 20.68 -2.21
CA ARG A 65 -7.05 20.84 -1.04
C ARG A 65 -6.52 19.99 0.13
N ASN A 66 -6.66 20.46 1.36
CA ASN A 66 -6.25 19.74 2.58
C ASN A 66 -4.73 19.47 2.70
N PHE A 67 -3.86 20.15 1.93
CA PHE A 67 -2.40 20.00 2.06
C PHE A 67 -1.89 20.16 3.50
N LYS A 68 -2.49 21.07 4.28
CA LYS A 68 -2.14 21.31 5.69
C LYS A 68 -2.41 20.11 6.61
N HIS A 69 -3.21 19.15 6.17
CA HIS A 69 -3.54 17.94 6.91
C HIS A 69 -2.61 16.77 6.57
N ILE A 70 -1.63 16.96 5.68
CA ILE A 70 -0.65 15.93 5.34
C ILE A 70 0.63 16.15 6.15
N HIS A 71 1.00 15.13 6.90
CA HIS A 71 2.22 15.05 7.70
C HIS A 71 3.18 14.07 7.04
N TYR A 72 4.35 14.56 6.65
CA TYR A 72 5.35 13.79 5.91
C TYR A 72 6.46 13.32 6.86
N TYR A 73 6.76 12.02 6.84
CA TYR A 73 7.76 11.40 7.68
C TYR A 73 8.80 10.67 6.80
N CYS A 74 10.03 11.16 6.80
CA CYS A 74 11.14 10.56 6.06
C CYS A 74 11.84 9.48 6.89
N GLN A 75 11.26 8.28 6.94
CA GLN A 75 11.75 7.13 7.70
C GLN A 75 11.06 5.86 7.23
N THR A 76 11.57 4.70 7.63
CA THR A 76 10.87 3.43 7.40
C THR A 76 9.59 3.37 8.24
N PHE A 77 8.60 2.57 7.82
CA PHE A 77 7.41 2.38 8.63
C PHE A 77 7.73 1.65 9.94
N GLU A 78 8.76 0.80 9.94
CA GLU A 78 9.27 0.07 11.09
C GLU A 78 9.77 1.02 12.19
N GLU A 79 10.40 2.14 11.81
CA GLU A 79 10.89 3.20 12.71
C GLU A 79 9.81 4.22 13.08
N TYR A 80 8.77 4.39 12.26
CA TYR A 80 7.74 5.39 12.50
C TYR A 80 6.94 5.14 13.78
N GLU A 81 7.12 5.97 14.79
CA GLU A 81 6.37 5.90 16.04
C GLU A 81 5.19 6.89 16.04
N THR A 82 4.04 6.43 16.50
CA THR A 82 2.85 7.28 16.67
C THR A 82 1.88 6.68 17.67
N THR A 83 1.17 7.54 18.38
CA THR A 83 0.01 7.16 19.21
C THR A 83 -1.32 7.28 18.44
N THR A 84 -1.27 7.81 17.20
CA THR A 84 -2.45 7.98 16.36
C THR A 84 -2.96 6.61 15.89
N GLN A 85 -4.28 6.44 15.95
CA GLN A 85 -4.96 5.32 15.31
C GLN A 85 -5.66 5.78 14.03
N TYR A 86 -5.68 4.90 13.02
CA TYR A 86 -6.09 5.22 11.66
C TYR A 86 -7.39 4.54 11.25
N ASP A 87 -8.26 5.29 10.58
CA ASP A 87 -9.46 4.75 9.91
C ASP A 87 -9.07 3.95 8.66
N LEU A 88 -8.01 4.40 7.98
CA LEU A 88 -7.53 3.83 6.73
C LEU A 88 -6.01 3.74 6.76
N CYS A 89 -5.48 2.54 6.53
CA CYS A 89 -4.07 2.32 6.19
C CYS A 89 -3.98 1.85 4.74
N ILE A 90 -3.04 2.43 3.98
CA ILE A 90 -2.76 2.08 2.59
C ILE A 90 -1.29 1.67 2.50
N CYS A 91 -1.04 0.47 1.97
CA CYS A 91 0.28 -0.11 1.78
C CYS A 91 0.28 -0.87 0.45
N LEU A 92 0.68 -0.19 -0.62
CA LEU A 92 0.61 -0.74 -1.97
C LEU A 92 2.01 -1.07 -2.49
N LEU A 93 2.28 -2.37 -2.70
CA LEU A 93 3.56 -2.85 -3.23
C LEU A 93 4.76 -2.43 -2.36
N VAL A 94 4.61 -2.46 -1.04
CA VAL A 94 5.69 -2.13 -0.09
C VAL A 94 6.22 -3.36 0.62
N LEU A 95 5.34 -4.28 1.03
CA LEU A 95 5.68 -5.37 1.95
C LEU A 95 6.81 -6.28 1.44
N GLN A 96 6.98 -6.41 0.12
CA GLN A 96 8.07 -7.20 -0.45
C GLN A 96 9.47 -6.59 -0.25
N PHE A 97 9.58 -5.32 0.17
CA PHE A 97 10.85 -4.67 0.52
C PHE A 97 11.14 -4.66 2.03
N VAL A 98 10.18 -5.09 2.84
CA VAL A 98 10.23 -5.04 4.30
C VAL A 98 11.06 -6.20 4.85
N GLU A 99 11.96 -5.92 5.79
CA GLU A 99 12.83 -6.94 6.39
C GLU A 99 12.06 -7.91 7.29
N ASP A 100 11.12 -7.43 8.10
CA ASP A 100 10.26 -8.27 8.94
C ASP A 100 8.77 -8.03 8.63
N PRO A 101 8.20 -8.76 7.66
CA PRO A 101 6.78 -8.66 7.33
C PRO A 101 5.83 -8.95 8.50
N VAL A 102 6.25 -9.80 9.45
CA VAL A 102 5.44 -10.16 10.63
C VAL A 102 5.35 -8.96 11.57
N PHE A 103 6.49 -8.37 11.91
CA PHE A 103 6.54 -7.15 12.73
C PHE A 103 5.77 -6.01 12.06
N PHE A 104 6.01 -5.78 10.77
CA PHE A 104 5.36 -4.74 9.99
C PHE A 104 3.82 -4.87 10.03
N LEU A 105 3.29 -6.05 9.71
CA LEU A 105 1.85 -6.27 9.67
C LEU A 105 1.21 -6.21 11.07
N LYS A 106 1.91 -6.66 12.12
CA LYS A 106 1.47 -6.47 13.52
C LYS A 106 1.40 -4.99 13.88
N LYS A 107 2.40 -4.21 13.47
CA LYS A 107 2.41 -2.75 13.69
C LYS A 107 1.22 -2.10 13.00
N VAL A 108 0.94 -2.43 11.73
CA VAL A 108 -0.27 -1.97 11.02
C VAL A 108 -1.55 -2.33 11.79
N TYR A 109 -1.70 -3.58 12.24
CA TYR A 109 -2.86 -4.02 13.01
C TYR A 109 -3.08 -3.17 14.27
N HIS A 110 -2.01 -2.84 14.99
CA HIS A 110 -2.08 -2.00 16.19
C HIS A 110 -2.38 -0.53 15.88
N SER A 111 -1.84 0.00 14.78
CA SER A 111 -2.07 1.37 14.31
C SER A 111 -3.49 1.62 13.79
N LEU A 112 -4.27 0.59 13.47
CA LEU A 112 -5.65 0.77 12.99
C LEU A 112 -6.64 0.95 14.14
N LEU A 113 -7.64 1.82 13.97
CA LEU A 113 -8.82 1.88 14.84
C LEU A 113 -9.58 0.54 14.83
N PRO A 114 -10.40 0.26 15.85
CA PRO A 114 -11.49 -0.70 15.71
C PRO A 114 -12.34 -0.32 14.50
N HIS A 115 -12.59 -1.28 13.61
CA HIS A 115 -13.24 -1.11 12.30
C HIS A 115 -12.42 -0.37 11.23
N GLY A 116 -11.15 -0.03 11.53
CA GLY A 116 -10.22 0.52 10.55
C GLY A 116 -10.03 -0.39 9.35
N THR A 117 -9.76 0.21 8.20
CA THR A 117 -9.58 -0.47 6.92
C THR A 117 -8.11 -0.50 6.54
N PHE A 118 -7.64 -1.64 6.07
CA PHE A 118 -6.30 -1.80 5.53
C PHE A 118 -6.37 -2.26 4.08
N LEU A 119 -5.77 -1.47 3.20
CA LEU A 119 -5.56 -1.81 1.80
C LEU A 119 -4.12 -2.24 1.63
N LEU A 120 -3.93 -3.52 1.29
CA LEU A 120 -2.63 -4.13 1.12
C LEU A 120 -2.51 -4.67 -0.30
N SER A 121 -1.45 -4.33 -1.02
CA SER A 121 -1.05 -5.10 -2.19
C SER A 121 0.39 -5.57 -2.11
N ILE A 122 0.65 -6.75 -2.68
CA ILE A 122 1.99 -7.30 -2.80
C ILE A 122 2.29 -7.65 -4.24
N PHE A 123 3.59 -7.66 -4.55
CA PHE A 123 4.11 -8.40 -5.69
C PHE A 123 4.46 -9.83 -5.27
N SER A 124 4.16 -10.82 -6.10
CA SER A 124 4.42 -12.25 -5.88
C SER A 124 4.94 -12.89 -7.17
N ASN A 125 5.54 -14.08 -7.09
CA ASN A 125 6.03 -14.77 -8.29
C ASN A 125 4.91 -15.48 -9.09
N VAL A 126 3.64 -15.29 -8.72
CA VAL A 126 2.50 -15.85 -9.45
C VAL A 126 2.47 -15.24 -10.86
N GLN A 127 2.43 -16.10 -11.89
CA GLN A 127 2.42 -15.69 -13.29
C GLN A 127 3.59 -14.77 -13.71
N LEU A 128 4.73 -14.85 -13.01
CA LEU A 128 5.89 -14.00 -13.30
C LEU A 128 6.41 -14.20 -14.74
N GLU A 129 6.45 -15.44 -15.23
CA GLU A 129 6.89 -15.72 -16.60
C GLU A 129 5.97 -15.08 -17.64
N TYR A 130 4.66 -15.15 -17.41
CA TYR A 130 3.70 -14.45 -18.26
C TYR A 130 3.87 -12.94 -18.17
N TRP A 131 4.17 -12.38 -17.00
CA TRP A 131 4.47 -10.95 -16.85
C TRP A 131 5.70 -10.53 -17.67
N LYS A 132 6.74 -11.39 -17.71
CA LYS A 132 7.93 -11.20 -18.55
C LYS A 132 7.58 -11.17 -20.03
N GLU A 133 6.87 -12.20 -20.51
CA GLU A 133 6.41 -12.28 -21.90
C GLU A 133 5.51 -11.10 -22.28
N PHE A 134 4.58 -10.74 -21.41
CA PHE A 134 3.69 -9.60 -21.59
C PHE A 134 4.49 -8.30 -21.74
N ALA A 135 5.44 -8.01 -20.85
CA ALA A 135 6.28 -6.82 -20.93
C ALA A 135 7.05 -6.74 -22.25
N LEU A 136 7.68 -7.85 -22.67
CA LEU A 136 8.40 -7.94 -23.94
C LEU A 136 7.46 -7.71 -25.14
N SER A 137 6.27 -8.32 -25.13
CA SER A 137 5.27 -8.15 -26.20
C SER A 137 4.77 -6.69 -26.34
N ARG A 138 4.88 -5.89 -25.26
CA ARG A 138 4.52 -4.47 -25.24
C ARG A 138 5.69 -3.55 -25.61
N GLY A 139 6.83 -4.10 -26.00
CA GLY A 139 8.02 -3.36 -26.43
C GLY A 139 8.95 -2.95 -25.30
N ALA A 140 8.86 -3.57 -24.12
CA ALA A 140 9.86 -3.36 -23.08
C ALA A 140 11.25 -3.83 -23.54
N ASN A 141 12.30 -3.12 -23.11
CA ASN A 141 13.68 -3.46 -23.45
C ASN A 141 14.03 -4.86 -22.88
N PRO A 142 14.44 -5.84 -23.71
CA PRO A 142 14.70 -7.20 -23.24
C PRO A 142 15.81 -7.31 -22.18
N GLU A 143 16.88 -6.52 -22.30
CA GLU A 143 17.99 -6.52 -21.35
C GLU A 143 17.55 -5.98 -19.99
N GLN A 144 16.76 -4.90 -19.99
CA GLN A 144 16.19 -4.35 -18.76
C GLN A 144 15.19 -5.31 -18.12
N VAL A 145 14.36 -5.98 -18.92
CA VAL A 145 13.45 -7.03 -18.44
C VAL A 145 14.24 -8.17 -17.80
N GLU A 146 15.23 -8.73 -18.50
CA GLU A 146 16.03 -9.84 -17.94
C GLU A 146 16.72 -9.44 -16.63
N LYS A 147 17.29 -8.23 -16.58
CA LYS A 147 17.92 -7.69 -15.38
C LYS A 147 16.94 -7.51 -14.22
N THR A 148 15.78 -6.91 -14.47
CA THR A 148 14.76 -6.68 -13.43
C THR A 148 14.26 -8.00 -12.82
N PHE A 149 14.07 -9.04 -13.64
CA PHE A 149 13.53 -10.31 -13.17
C PHE A 149 14.61 -11.20 -12.52
N SER A 150 15.83 -11.21 -13.06
CA SER A 150 16.95 -11.95 -12.46
C SER A 150 17.40 -11.38 -11.11
N GLN A 151 17.23 -10.08 -10.88
CA GLN A 151 17.58 -9.43 -9.62
C GLN A 151 16.41 -9.37 -8.63
N GLN A 152 15.22 -9.80 -9.03
CA GLN A 152 14.01 -9.67 -8.22
C GLN A 152 14.17 -10.26 -6.81
N GLU A 153 14.66 -11.50 -6.70
CA GLU A 153 14.81 -12.18 -5.41
C GLU A 153 15.92 -11.56 -4.53
N THR A 154 16.82 -10.77 -5.14
CA THR A 154 17.88 -10.06 -4.41
C THR A 154 17.43 -8.73 -3.82
N VAL A 155 16.35 -8.14 -4.36
CA VAL A 155 15.85 -6.81 -3.96
C VAL A 155 14.49 -6.90 -3.27
N MET A 156 13.74 -7.97 -3.51
CA MET A 156 12.41 -8.20 -2.94
C MET A 156 12.33 -9.59 -2.33
N LYS A 157 11.67 -9.65 -1.17
CA LYS A 157 11.25 -10.93 -0.59
C LYS A 157 10.21 -11.59 -1.47
N VAL A 158 10.36 -12.90 -1.64
CA VAL A 158 9.36 -13.72 -2.31
C VAL A 158 8.18 -13.92 -1.37
N LEU A 159 7.10 -13.18 -1.61
CA LEU A 159 5.85 -13.31 -0.88
C LEU A 159 4.83 -14.09 -1.72
N SER A 160 4.09 -15.00 -1.10
CA SER A 160 2.94 -15.65 -1.75
C SER A 160 1.62 -15.12 -1.17
N PRO A 161 0.54 -15.03 -1.96
CA PRO A 161 -0.77 -14.61 -1.48
C PRO A 161 -1.26 -15.42 -0.27
N THR A 162 -1.09 -16.74 -0.31
CA THR A 162 -1.52 -17.64 0.77
C THR A 162 -0.73 -17.40 2.06
N MET A 163 0.59 -17.17 1.96
CA MET A 163 1.41 -16.86 3.13
C MET A 163 0.95 -15.56 3.81
N ILE A 164 0.67 -14.53 3.02
CA ILE A 164 0.19 -13.24 3.55
C ILE A 164 -1.20 -13.38 4.17
N GLU A 165 -2.11 -14.14 3.56
CA GLU A 165 -3.44 -14.41 4.12
C GLU A 165 -3.36 -15.12 5.47
N ASN A 166 -2.53 -16.16 5.58
CA ASN A 166 -2.32 -16.87 6.84
C ASN A 166 -1.72 -15.95 7.92
N LEU A 167 -0.70 -15.16 7.56
CA LEU A 167 -0.07 -14.24 8.49
C LEU A 167 -1.05 -13.17 8.99
N LEU A 168 -1.88 -12.61 8.12
CA LEU A 168 -2.93 -11.66 8.52
C LEU A 168 -3.92 -12.29 9.51
N GLN A 169 -4.32 -13.55 9.28
CA GLN A 169 -5.20 -14.29 10.20
C GLN A 169 -4.54 -14.54 11.55
N GLU A 170 -3.28 -14.99 11.56
CA GLU A 170 -2.50 -15.25 12.79
C GLU A 170 -2.32 -13.99 13.64
N ILE A 171 -2.19 -12.82 13.00
CA ILE A 171 -2.10 -11.52 13.69
C ILE A 171 -3.43 -11.12 14.33
N GLY A 172 -4.55 -11.60 13.82
CA GLY A 172 -5.90 -11.33 14.34
C GLY A 172 -6.81 -10.56 13.38
N PHE A 173 -6.41 -10.32 12.14
CA PHE A 173 -7.34 -9.80 11.14
C PHE A 173 -8.39 -10.86 10.80
N THR A 174 -9.67 -10.58 11.06
CA THR A 174 -10.77 -11.55 10.88
C THR A 174 -11.55 -11.39 9.59
N LYS A 175 -11.44 -10.24 8.92
CA LYS A 175 -12.13 -9.93 7.66
C LYS A 175 -11.10 -9.57 6.60
N ILE A 176 -10.62 -10.57 5.89
CA ILE A 176 -9.63 -10.45 4.81
C ILE A 176 -10.34 -10.79 3.50
N THR A 177 -10.41 -9.85 2.57
CA THR A 177 -11.04 -10.04 1.26
C THR A 177 -10.02 -9.80 0.18
N LYS A 178 -9.65 -10.85 -0.57
CA LYS A 178 -8.88 -10.69 -1.81
C LYS A 178 -9.79 -10.06 -2.85
N VAL A 179 -9.52 -8.81 -3.20
CA VAL A 179 -10.38 -8.05 -4.12
C VAL A 179 -10.03 -8.39 -5.56
N CYS A 180 -8.74 -8.44 -5.88
CA CYS A 180 -8.29 -8.83 -7.19
C CYS A 180 -6.89 -9.43 -7.14
N GLN A 181 -6.60 -10.24 -8.14
CA GLN A 181 -5.26 -10.65 -8.50
C GLN A 181 -5.09 -10.40 -10.00
N ILE A 182 -4.09 -9.61 -10.36
CA ILE A 182 -3.74 -9.31 -11.74
C ILE A 182 -2.29 -9.70 -11.91
N LEU A 183 -2.07 -10.81 -12.60
CA LEU A 183 -0.74 -11.37 -12.82
C LEU A 183 -0.02 -11.55 -11.47
N SER A 184 1.15 -10.95 -11.32
CA SER A 184 1.99 -11.04 -10.13
C SER A 184 1.55 -10.16 -8.97
N THR A 185 0.53 -9.30 -9.14
CA THR A 185 0.04 -8.41 -8.08
C THR A 185 -1.28 -8.90 -7.48
N THR A 186 -1.33 -8.97 -6.16
CA THR A 186 -2.57 -9.26 -5.41
C THR A 186 -2.92 -8.09 -4.51
N LEU A 187 -4.21 -7.76 -4.42
CA LEU A 187 -4.75 -6.68 -3.59
C LEU A 187 -5.81 -7.23 -2.64
N TRP A 188 -5.70 -6.85 -1.37
CA TRP A 188 -6.65 -7.19 -0.33
C TRP A 188 -7.27 -5.93 0.28
N LEU A 189 -8.55 -6.06 0.61
CA LEU A 189 -9.28 -5.21 1.52
C LEU A 189 -9.41 -5.96 2.85
N ILE A 190 -8.90 -5.36 3.91
CA ILE A 190 -8.85 -5.98 5.23
C ILE A 190 -9.57 -5.05 6.21
N LYS A 191 -10.48 -5.60 7.02
CA LYS A 191 -11.15 -4.85 8.08
C LYS A 191 -10.63 -5.29 9.44
N ASN A 192 -10.17 -4.31 10.21
CA ASN A 192 -9.71 -4.53 11.56
C ASN A 192 -10.92 -4.66 12.49
N LYS A 193 -11.29 -5.89 12.87
CA LYS A 193 -12.22 -6.11 13.97
C LYS A 193 -11.40 -6.53 15.18
N LYS A 194 -10.93 -5.55 15.95
CA LYS A 194 -10.41 -5.81 17.29
C LYS A 194 -11.58 -6.39 18.12
N PRO A 195 -11.37 -7.49 18.86
CA PRO A 195 -12.38 -8.05 19.75
C PRO A 195 -12.78 -7.07 20.86
#